data_AF-A0A2H8TZ82-F1
#
_entry.id   AF-A0A2H8TZ82-F1
#
_cell.length_a   1.000
_cell.length_b   1.000
_cell.length_c   1.000
_cell.angle_alpha   90.00
_cell.angle_beta   90.00
_cell.angle_gamma   90.00
#
_symmetry.space_group_name_H-M   'P 1'
#
loop_
_entity.id
_entity.type
_entity.pdbx_description
1 polymer ?
#
loop_
_entity_poly.entity_id
_entity_poly.type
_entity_poly.pdbx_seq_one_letter_code
_entity_poly.pdbx_strand_id
1 'polypeptide(L)'
;IVVFTGCNAVDTLFYFCYTLRNNILIMIRIIPFVSIILINGYVTEQAYFLEKDFINKINEKATTWKAGVNFNPSTPKEHILRLLGSKGVQIPNKVNYKIYKSEDDAYKSYVEIPIKFDARKQWIRCKTIGKIRDQGNCGSSWALATSSAFADRLCIATNGDFNQSLSAEEITFCCHLCGNGCYGGYPIRAWKRFKKHGLVTGGDYKSEEGCEPYRVPPCPYDERGNNTCAGQPMELNHRCKRKCYGDQDLNFNEDHRYSIIYFYSLSKAE
;
A
#
# COMPACT_ATOMS: atom_id res chain seq x y z
N ILE A 1 -8.88 78.82 38.75
CA ILE A 1 -9.32 78.17 37.49
C ILE A 1 -8.05 77.72 36.78
N VAL A 2 -7.58 76.51 37.08
CA VAL A 2 -6.45 75.92 36.36
C VAL A 2 -7.05 75.18 35.18
N VAL A 3 -6.78 75.71 34.00
CA VAL A 3 -7.30 75.27 32.72
C VAL A 3 -6.67 73.92 32.39
N PHE A 4 -7.50 72.92 32.14
CA PHE A 4 -7.09 71.69 31.47
C PHE A 4 -6.70 72.03 30.03
N THR A 5 -5.42 71.89 29.66
CA THR A 5 -4.99 71.96 28.25
C THR A 5 -4.31 70.68 27.81
N GLY A 6 -5.03 69.94 26.96
CA GLY A 6 -4.52 69.34 25.72
C GLY A 6 -3.66 68.08 25.83
N CYS A 7 -4.27 66.92 25.63
CA CYS A 7 -3.60 65.82 24.95
C CYS A 7 -3.89 65.98 23.45
N ASN A 8 -2.92 66.44 22.67
CA ASN A 8 -3.08 66.68 21.23
C ASN A 8 -3.25 65.34 20.50
N ALA A 9 -4.39 65.15 19.82
CA ALA A 9 -4.70 63.94 19.05
C ALA A 9 -3.65 63.60 17.97
N VAL A 10 -2.88 64.60 17.52
CA VAL A 10 -1.83 64.48 16.51
C VAL A 10 -0.62 63.70 17.02
N ASP A 11 -0.22 63.89 18.28
CA ASP A 11 0.93 63.20 18.89
C ASP A 11 0.61 61.71 19.13
N THR A 12 -0.65 61.41 19.51
CA THR A 12 -1.14 60.04 19.67
C THR A 12 -1.19 59.31 18.33
N LEU A 13 -1.62 59.98 17.25
CA LEU A 13 -1.62 59.46 15.88
C LEU A 13 -0.19 59.20 15.37
N PHE A 14 0.76 60.09 15.69
CA PHE A 14 2.16 59.94 15.29
C PHE A 14 2.83 58.75 16.00
N TYR A 15 2.59 58.61 17.31
CA TYR A 15 3.09 57.48 18.09
C TYR A 15 2.47 56.17 17.58
N PHE A 16 1.16 56.16 17.30
CA PHE A 16 0.46 54.99 16.76
C PHE A 16 1.01 54.58 15.39
N CYS A 17 1.19 55.52 14.46
CA CYS A 17 1.81 55.28 13.15
C CYS A 17 3.25 54.79 13.25
N TYR A 18 4.04 55.31 14.19
CA TYR A 18 5.41 54.88 14.43
C TYR A 18 5.46 53.44 14.96
N THR A 19 4.62 53.10 15.95
CA THR A 19 4.49 51.72 16.43
C THR A 19 3.97 50.76 15.36
N LEU A 20 3.01 51.17 14.52
CA LEU A 20 2.50 50.35 13.43
C LEU A 20 3.60 50.06 12.40
N ARG A 21 4.36 51.08 12.02
CA ARG A 21 5.47 50.95 11.07
C ARG A 21 6.57 50.03 11.59
N ASN A 22 6.94 50.17 12.87
CA ASN A 22 7.93 49.28 13.48
C ASN A 22 7.42 47.83 13.59
N ASN A 23 6.16 47.62 13.98
CA ASN A 23 5.56 46.29 14.01
C ASN A 23 5.47 45.64 12.63
N ILE A 24 5.15 46.41 11.58
CA ILE A 24 5.14 45.94 10.19
C ILE A 24 6.56 45.58 9.73
N LEU A 25 7.57 46.41 10.05
CA LEU A 25 8.98 46.12 9.74
C LEU A 25 9.50 44.86 10.46
N ILE A 26 9.09 44.66 11.71
CA ILE A 26 9.39 43.45 12.49
C ILE A 26 8.73 42.23 11.86
N MET A 27 7.45 42.32 11.49
CA MET A 27 6.73 41.23 10.80
C MET A 27 7.35 40.89 9.44
N ILE A 28 7.72 41.87 8.62
CA ILE A 28 8.41 41.66 7.34
C ILE A 28 9.76 40.96 7.53
N ARG A 29 10.44 41.17 8.66
CA ARG A 29 11.69 40.48 8.98
C ARG A 29 11.44 39.08 9.55
N ILE A 30 10.45 38.89 10.42
CA ILE A 30 10.22 37.61 11.11
C ILE A 30 9.50 36.59 10.22
N ILE A 31 8.51 37.00 9.43
CA ILE A 31 7.72 36.12 8.57
C ILE A 31 8.59 35.25 7.64
N PRO A 32 9.56 35.79 6.87
CA PRO A 32 10.39 34.96 6.01
C PRO A 32 11.28 33.99 6.80
N PHE A 33 11.78 34.36 7.99
CA PHE A 33 12.53 33.42 8.85
C PHE A 33 11.64 32.30 9.39
N VAL A 34 10.42 32.61 9.83
CA VAL A 34 9.44 31.60 10.28
C VAL A 34 9.03 30.72 9.10
N SER A 35 8.83 31.29 7.91
CA SER A 35 8.56 30.53 6.68
C SER A 35 9.73 29.61 6.33
N ILE A 36 10.98 30.06 6.41
CA ILE A 36 12.16 29.23 6.16
C ILE A 36 12.29 28.11 7.22
N ILE A 37 12.01 28.40 8.49
CA ILE A 37 12.02 27.39 9.56
C ILE A 37 10.88 26.37 9.36
N LEU A 38 9.69 26.82 8.96
CA LEU A 38 8.58 25.93 8.62
C LEU A 38 8.86 25.11 7.36
N ILE A 39 9.46 25.69 6.32
CA ILE A 39 9.87 24.99 5.10
C ILE A 39 10.96 23.96 5.41
N ASN A 40 11.92 24.29 6.28
CA ASN A 40 12.95 23.35 6.76
C ASN A 40 12.39 22.29 7.71
N GLY A 41 11.36 22.61 8.51
CA GLY A 41 10.62 21.62 9.32
C GLY A 41 9.71 20.72 8.48
N TYR A 42 9.31 21.18 7.30
CA TYR A 42 8.65 20.39 6.26
C TYR A 42 9.63 19.52 5.44
N VAL A 43 10.95 19.65 5.66
CA VAL A 43 11.91 18.67 5.15
C VAL A 43 11.53 17.35 5.80
N THR A 44 11.01 16.47 4.96
CA THR A 44 10.46 15.17 5.32
C THR A 44 11.35 14.48 6.33
N GLU A 45 10.79 14.04 7.46
CA GLU A 45 11.50 13.23 8.45
C GLU A 45 12.17 12.06 7.71
N GLN A 46 13.50 12.14 7.54
CA GLN A 46 14.23 11.14 6.80
C GLN A 46 14.16 9.83 7.58
N ALA A 47 14.07 8.72 6.84
CA ALA A 47 14.02 7.41 7.46
C ALA A 47 15.39 7.06 8.06
N TYR A 48 15.64 7.45 9.32
CA TYR A 48 16.89 7.17 10.04
C TYR A 48 17.26 5.68 10.02
N PHE A 49 16.26 4.80 9.90
CA PHE A 49 16.45 3.35 9.84
C PHE A 49 17.02 2.84 8.51
N LEU A 50 17.12 3.69 7.48
CA LEU A 50 17.80 3.38 6.21
C LEU A 50 19.27 3.80 6.22
N GLU A 51 19.74 4.49 7.27
CA GLU A 51 21.12 4.92 7.38
C GLU A 51 22.07 3.71 7.59
N LYS A 52 23.27 3.81 7.00
CA LYS A 52 24.28 2.76 7.06
C LYS A 52 24.67 2.39 8.49
N ASP A 53 24.73 3.38 9.39
CA ASP A 53 25.07 3.16 10.79
C ASP A 53 23.99 2.38 11.53
N PHE A 54 22.72 2.61 11.19
CA PHE A 54 21.62 1.82 11.76
C PHE A 54 21.65 0.37 11.24
N ILE A 55 21.92 0.19 9.95
CA ILE A 55 22.13 -1.14 9.34
C ILE A 55 23.30 -1.88 10.00
N ASN A 56 24.41 -1.20 10.28
CA ASN A 56 25.56 -1.80 10.96
C ASN A 56 25.22 -2.23 12.38
N LYS A 57 24.54 -1.38 13.16
CA LYS A 57 24.06 -1.72 14.52
C LYS A 57 23.12 -2.94 14.53
N ILE A 58 22.31 -3.10 13.49
CA ILE A 58 21.50 -4.30 13.32
C ILE A 58 22.40 -5.52 13.09
N ASN A 59 23.34 -5.43 12.14
CA ASN A 59 24.22 -6.53 11.76
C ASN A 59 25.20 -6.96 12.87
N GLU A 60 25.53 -6.07 13.81
CA GLU A 60 26.28 -6.42 15.02
C GLU A 60 25.52 -7.38 15.95
N LYS A 61 24.17 -7.35 15.91
CA LYS A 61 23.31 -8.15 16.79
C LYS A 61 22.61 -9.31 16.08
N ALA A 62 22.32 -9.15 14.78
CA ALA A 62 21.58 -10.12 14.00
C ALA A 62 22.48 -11.34 13.68
N THR A 63 22.03 -12.54 14.05
CA THR A 63 22.78 -13.78 13.84
C THR A 63 22.17 -14.69 12.76
N THR A 64 20.88 -14.52 12.46
CA THR A 64 20.11 -15.38 11.54
C THR A 64 19.76 -14.71 10.22
N TRP A 65 20.05 -13.42 10.08
CA TRP A 65 19.80 -12.62 8.88
C TRP A 65 20.80 -11.48 8.79
N LYS A 66 20.94 -10.89 7.60
CA LYS A 66 21.84 -9.76 7.34
C LYS A 66 21.03 -8.60 6.76
N ALA A 67 21.11 -7.44 7.40
CA ALA A 67 20.55 -6.21 6.90
C ALA A 67 21.40 -5.64 5.76
N GLY A 68 20.73 -5.09 4.76
CA GLY A 68 21.32 -4.41 3.60
C GLY A 68 20.45 -3.26 3.14
N VAL A 69 20.96 -2.48 2.19
CA VAL A 69 20.24 -1.35 1.59
C VAL A 69 19.28 -1.89 0.53
N ASN A 70 17.98 -1.69 0.71
CA ASN A 70 16.94 -2.00 -0.28
C ASN A 70 16.29 -0.74 -0.88
N PHE A 71 16.30 0.35 -0.11
CA PHE A 71 15.78 1.65 -0.48
C PHE A 71 16.90 2.68 -0.41
N ASN A 72 16.82 3.71 -1.23
CA ASN A 72 17.77 4.81 -1.15
C ASN A 72 17.73 5.43 0.27
N PRO A 73 18.87 5.73 0.92
CA PRO A 73 18.86 6.33 2.26
C PRO A 73 18.12 7.66 2.36
N SER A 74 17.97 8.38 1.24
CA SER A 74 17.18 9.61 1.12
C SER A 74 15.68 9.39 0.95
N THR A 75 15.22 8.14 0.92
CA THR A 75 13.79 7.82 0.84
C THR A 75 13.07 8.34 2.10
N PRO A 76 12.00 9.14 1.95
CA PRO A 76 11.24 9.63 3.09
C PRO A 76 10.58 8.50 3.88
N LYS A 77 10.51 8.65 5.21
CA LYS A 77 9.80 7.70 6.10
C LYS A 77 8.35 7.47 5.65
N GLU A 78 7.68 8.53 5.22
CA GLU A 78 6.29 8.48 4.72
C GLU A 78 6.13 7.55 3.52
N HIS A 79 7.14 7.48 2.63
CA HIS A 79 7.11 6.54 1.52
C HIS A 79 7.12 5.08 2.01
N ILE A 80 8.00 4.76 2.97
CA ILE A 80 8.07 3.42 3.56
C ILE A 80 6.76 3.04 4.26
N LEU A 81 6.16 3.96 5.02
CA LEU A 81 4.88 3.73 5.69
C LEU A 81 3.74 3.46 4.69
N ARG A 82 3.75 4.10 3.52
CA ARG A 82 2.74 3.90 2.48
C ARG A 82 2.79 2.52 1.83
N LEU A 83 3.96 1.88 1.79
CA LEU A 83 4.06 0.49 1.32
C LEU A 83 3.29 -0.48 2.26
N LEU A 84 3.04 -0.09 3.51
CA LEU A 84 2.33 -0.87 4.54
C LEU A 84 0.81 -0.71 4.45
N GLY A 85 0.24 -1.07 3.29
CA GLY A 85 -1.19 -0.91 2.99
C GLY A 85 -2.19 -1.81 3.75
N SER A 86 -1.73 -2.75 4.59
CA SER A 86 -2.64 -3.64 5.31
C SER A 86 -3.09 -3.02 6.63
N LYS A 87 -4.40 -2.87 6.81
CA LYS A 87 -5.01 -2.40 8.07
C LYS A 87 -5.25 -3.54 9.08
N GLY A 88 -4.58 -4.68 8.87
CA GLY A 88 -4.68 -5.87 9.71
C GLY A 88 -5.94 -6.71 9.45
N VAL A 89 -6.06 -7.79 10.22
CA VAL A 89 -7.20 -8.74 10.18
C VAL A 89 -8.25 -8.42 11.25
N GLN A 90 -7.97 -7.44 12.13
CA GLN A 90 -8.88 -7.07 13.22
C GLN A 90 -10.06 -6.26 12.68
N ILE A 91 -11.25 -6.85 12.81
CA ILE A 91 -12.51 -6.09 12.83
C ILE A 91 -12.76 -5.78 14.32
N PRO A 92 -12.66 -4.52 14.78
CA PRO A 92 -13.07 -4.16 16.13
C PRO A 92 -14.55 -4.53 16.28
N ASN A 93 -14.85 -5.39 17.27
CA ASN A 93 -16.20 -5.65 17.78
C ASN A 93 -17.14 -6.48 16.88
N LYS A 94 -16.84 -7.78 16.75
CA LYS A 94 -17.75 -8.95 16.69
C LYS A 94 -17.03 -10.07 15.92
N VAL A 95 -16.30 -10.90 16.66
CA VAL A 95 -15.55 -12.04 16.10
C VAL A 95 -16.55 -13.04 15.53
N ASN A 96 -16.75 -13.02 14.21
CA ASN A 96 -17.38 -14.14 13.54
C ASN A 96 -16.30 -15.21 13.35
N TYR A 97 -16.16 -16.07 14.35
CA TYR A 97 -15.21 -17.19 14.39
C TYR A 97 -15.38 -18.15 13.19
N LYS A 98 -16.56 -18.16 12.55
CA LYS A 98 -16.80 -18.92 11.31
C LYS A 98 -16.03 -18.39 10.09
N ILE A 99 -15.27 -17.30 10.24
CA ILE A 99 -14.33 -16.78 9.23
C ILE A 99 -12.87 -17.10 9.58
N TYR A 100 -12.60 -18.07 10.46
CA TYR A 100 -11.32 -18.82 10.51
C TYR A 100 -11.57 -20.33 10.32
N LYS A 101 -10.75 -21.01 9.51
CA LYS A 101 -10.77 -22.49 9.47
C LYS A 101 -10.01 -22.96 10.71
N SER A 102 -10.74 -23.23 11.78
CA SER A 102 -10.19 -23.72 13.06
C SER A 102 -10.06 -25.24 13.10
N GLU A 103 -10.74 -25.94 12.20
CA GLU A 103 -10.78 -27.40 12.12
C GLU A 103 -10.69 -27.83 10.65
N ASP A 104 -9.99 -28.93 10.41
CA ASP A 104 -9.81 -29.52 9.08
C ASP A 104 -9.85 -31.05 9.22
N ASP A 105 -10.85 -31.71 8.63
CA ASP A 105 -10.97 -33.17 8.67
C ASP A 105 -9.76 -33.88 8.01
N ALA A 106 -9.05 -33.16 7.13
CA ALA A 106 -7.80 -33.63 6.54
C ALA A 106 -6.62 -33.55 7.52
N TYR A 107 -6.70 -32.72 8.55
CA TYR A 107 -5.70 -32.60 9.61
C TYR A 107 -5.91 -33.69 10.66
N LYS A 108 -5.50 -34.90 10.31
CA LYS A 108 -5.54 -36.05 11.21
C LYS A 108 -4.25 -36.11 12.03
N SER A 109 -4.31 -36.70 13.23
CA SER A 109 -3.17 -36.78 14.17
C SER A 109 -1.93 -37.51 13.63
N TYR A 110 -2.05 -38.19 12.49
CA TYR A 110 -0.99 -38.94 11.81
C TYR A 110 -0.50 -38.29 10.51
N VAL A 111 -0.90 -37.05 10.20
CA VAL A 111 -0.34 -36.34 9.04
C VAL A 111 1.09 -35.92 9.36
N GLU A 112 2.05 -36.54 8.67
CA GLU A 112 3.44 -36.15 8.76
C GLU A 112 3.66 -34.83 8.01
N ILE A 113 3.91 -33.75 8.75
CA ILE A 113 4.19 -32.44 8.19
C ILE A 113 5.69 -32.36 7.90
N PRO A 114 6.10 -32.06 6.66
CA PRO A 114 7.51 -32.02 6.33
C PRO A 114 8.22 -30.87 7.05
N ILE A 115 9.44 -31.13 7.51
CA ILE A 115 10.31 -30.16 8.20
C ILE A 115 10.67 -28.96 7.30
N LYS A 116 10.63 -29.16 5.97
CA LYS A 116 10.84 -28.14 4.95
C LYS A 116 9.76 -28.27 3.87
N PHE A 117 9.12 -27.15 3.55
CA PHE A 117 8.09 -27.08 2.53
C PHE A 117 8.28 -25.85 1.65
N ASP A 118 8.17 -26.03 0.34
CA ASP A 118 8.21 -24.95 -0.64
C ASP A 118 7.10 -25.18 -1.67
N ALA A 119 6.09 -24.30 -1.65
CA ALA A 119 4.93 -24.40 -2.53
C ALA A 119 5.31 -24.40 -4.02
N ARG A 120 6.39 -23.72 -4.39
CA ARG A 120 6.88 -23.66 -5.79
C ARG A 120 7.40 -25.02 -6.26
N LYS A 121 7.94 -25.82 -5.34
CA LYS A 121 8.43 -27.18 -5.62
C LYS A 121 7.28 -28.19 -5.62
N GLN A 122 6.35 -28.03 -4.68
CA GLN A 122 5.19 -28.93 -4.55
C GLN A 122 4.25 -28.82 -5.76
N TRP A 123 3.98 -27.59 -6.22
CA TRP A 123 3.08 -27.31 -7.33
C TRP A 123 3.83 -26.66 -8.49
N ILE A 124 4.80 -27.39 -9.04
CA ILE A 124 5.70 -26.88 -10.10
C ILE A 124 4.97 -26.40 -11.36
N ARG A 125 3.76 -26.93 -11.63
CA ARG A 125 2.93 -26.50 -12.77
C ARG A 125 2.29 -25.12 -12.53
N CYS A 126 2.20 -24.65 -11.29
CA CYS A 126 1.58 -23.38 -10.92
C CYS A 126 2.60 -22.25 -10.91
N LYS A 127 2.68 -21.54 -12.04
CA LYS A 127 3.66 -20.46 -12.26
C LYS A 127 3.36 -19.24 -11.38
N THR A 128 2.12 -19.06 -10.97
CA THR A 128 1.69 -17.94 -10.14
C THR A 128 2.35 -17.93 -8.76
N ILE A 129 2.66 -19.10 -8.17
CA ILE A 129 3.20 -19.23 -6.79
C ILE A 129 4.58 -18.57 -6.66
N GLY A 130 5.36 -18.58 -7.74
CA GLY A 130 6.67 -17.95 -7.80
C GLY A 130 6.66 -16.52 -8.35
N LYS A 131 5.52 -16.00 -8.81
CA LYS A 131 5.43 -14.70 -9.46
C LYS A 131 5.50 -13.58 -8.40
N ILE A 132 6.54 -12.76 -8.50
CA ILE A 132 6.68 -11.56 -7.66
C ILE A 132 5.95 -10.40 -8.36
N ARG A 133 5.10 -9.69 -7.61
CA ARG A 133 4.34 -8.54 -8.10
C ARG A 133 4.76 -7.26 -7.40
N ASP A 134 4.64 -6.14 -8.09
CA ASP A 134 4.98 -4.81 -7.57
C ASP A 134 3.70 -3.98 -7.36
N GLN A 135 3.51 -3.47 -6.14
CA GLN A 135 2.39 -2.61 -5.80
C GLN A 135 2.59 -1.15 -6.25
N GLY A 136 3.79 -0.78 -6.66
CA GLY A 136 4.18 0.59 -6.96
C GLY A 136 4.11 1.49 -5.72
N ASN A 137 4.02 2.81 -5.93
CA ASN A 137 3.83 3.78 -4.85
C ASN A 137 2.36 3.87 -4.41
N CYS A 138 1.78 2.73 -4.06
CA CYS A 138 0.38 2.55 -3.65
C CYS A 138 0.32 1.58 -2.47
N GLY A 139 -0.42 1.91 -1.41
CA GLY A 139 -0.66 1.02 -0.27
C GLY A 139 -1.68 -0.08 -0.56
N SER A 140 -1.49 -0.82 -1.65
CA SER A 140 -2.34 -1.91 -2.13
C SER A 140 -1.81 -3.30 -1.78
N SER A 141 -0.85 -3.43 -0.87
CA SER A 141 -0.29 -4.72 -0.42
C SER A 141 -1.38 -5.73 -0.01
N TRP A 142 -2.44 -5.26 0.66
CA TRP A 142 -3.61 -6.06 1.03
C TRP A 142 -4.33 -6.70 -0.17
N ALA A 143 -4.31 -6.03 -1.32
CA ALA A 143 -4.95 -6.43 -2.56
C ALA A 143 -4.03 -7.33 -3.40
N LEU A 144 -2.75 -6.96 -3.56
CA LEU A 144 -1.77 -7.79 -4.27
C LEU A 144 -1.55 -9.14 -3.59
N ALA A 145 -1.39 -9.14 -2.26
CA ALA A 145 -1.17 -10.39 -1.52
C ALA A 145 -2.39 -11.34 -1.62
N THR A 146 -3.61 -10.80 -1.52
CA THR A 146 -4.82 -11.63 -1.55
C THR A 146 -5.16 -12.12 -2.95
N SER A 147 -5.03 -11.29 -3.98
CA SER A 147 -5.23 -11.71 -5.38
C SER A 147 -4.18 -12.73 -5.84
N SER A 148 -2.92 -12.58 -5.44
CA SER A 148 -1.85 -13.54 -5.75
C SER A 148 -2.12 -14.90 -5.09
N ALA A 149 -2.41 -14.91 -3.79
CA ALA A 149 -2.76 -16.15 -3.09
C ALA A 149 -4.04 -16.80 -3.64
N PHE A 150 -5.00 -16.01 -4.15
CA PHE A 150 -6.21 -16.55 -4.78
C PHE A 150 -5.88 -17.20 -6.13
N ALA A 151 -5.05 -16.58 -6.97
CA ALA A 151 -4.58 -17.16 -8.23
C ALA A 151 -3.82 -18.48 -8.00
N ASP A 152 -2.90 -18.51 -7.04
CA ASP A 152 -2.14 -19.71 -6.66
C ASP A 152 -3.05 -20.87 -6.30
N ARG A 153 -4.05 -20.58 -5.48
CA ARG A 153 -4.99 -21.59 -5.04
C ARG A 153 -5.82 -22.08 -6.22
N LEU A 154 -6.29 -21.19 -7.10
CA LEU A 154 -7.05 -21.60 -8.29
C LEU A 154 -6.24 -22.56 -9.14
N CYS A 155 -4.95 -22.27 -9.33
CA CYS A 155 -4.07 -23.19 -10.01
C CYS A 155 -3.95 -24.55 -9.30
N ILE A 156 -3.73 -24.56 -8.00
CA ILE A 156 -3.64 -25.81 -7.22
C ILE A 156 -4.93 -26.63 -7.32
N ALA A 157 -6.08 -25.98 -7.16
CA ALA A 157 -7.39 -26.63 -7.14
C ALA A 157 -7.83 -27.17 -8.50
N THR A 158 -7.38 -26.52 -9.57
CA THR A 158 -7.60 -26.94 -10.96
C THR A 158 -6.44 -27.78 -11.51
N ASN A 159 -5.52 -28.22 -10.65
CA ASN A 159 -4.36 -29.03 -11.06
C ASN A 159 -3.51 -28.43 -12.21
N GLY A 160 -3.48 -27.10 -12.29
CA GLY A 160 -2.74 -26.35 -13.31
C GLY A 160 -3.58 -25.83 -14.48
N ASP A 161 -4.87 -26.19 -14.59
CA ASP A 161 -5.69 -25.75 -15.73
C ASP A 161 -5.92 -24.23 -15.72
N PHE A 162 -6.15 -23.65 -14.54
CA PHE A 162 -6.08 -22.20 -14.37
C PHE A 162 -4.68 -21.80 -13.91
N ASN A 163 -3.96 -20.97 -14.66
CA ASN A 163 -2.58 -20.60 -14.32
C ASN A 163 -2.25 -19.15 -14.68
N GLN A 164 -3.19 -18.25 -14.37
CA GLN A 164 -3.12 -16.84 -14.71
C GLN A 164 -3.16 -15.95 -13.46
N SER A 165 -2.62 -14.74 -13.55
CA SER A 165 -2.74 -13.74 -12.48
C SER A 165 -4.17 -13.21 -12.41
N LEU A 166 -4.66 -12.99 -11.19
CA LEU A 166 -5.91 -12.27 -10.96
C LEU A 166 -5.66 -10.77 -10.77
N SER A 167 -6.64 -9.97 -11.17
CA SER A 167 -6.52 -8.52 -11.21
C SER A 167 -6.38 -7.92 -9.80
N ALA A 168 -5.16 -7.46 -9.51
CA ALA A 168 -4.89 -6.61 -8.37
C ALA A 168 -5.56 -5.23 -8.54
N GLU A 169 -5.81 -4.81 -9.77
CA GLU A 169 -6.54 -3.57 -10.09
C GLU A 169 -7.97 -3.64 -9.56
N GLU A 170 -8.73 -4.66 -9.99
CA GLU A 170 -10.14 -4.76 -9.67
C GLU A 170 -10.34 -4.79 -8.15
N ILE A 171 -9.55 -5.61 -7.44
CA ILE A 171 -9.67 -5.68 -5.98
C ILE A 171 -9.30 -4.36 -5.32
N THR A 172 -8.27 -3.65 -5.79
CA THR A 172 -7.81 -2.39 -5.21
C THR A 172 -8.85 -1.28 -5.37
N PHE A 173 -9.41 -1.11 -6.58
CA PHE A 173 -10.19 0.08 -6.94
C PHE A 173 -11.70 -0.15 -7.04
N CYS A 174 -12.17 -1.40 -7.15
CA CYS A 174 -13.60 -1.72 -7.22
C CYS A 174 -14.17 -2.23 -5.89
N CYS A 175 -13.35 -2.65 -4.92
CA CYS A 175 -13.84 -3.08 -3.61
C CYS A 175 -13.87 -1.95 -2.58
N HIS A 176 -14.89 -1.10 -2.64
CA HIS A 176 -15.08 0.00 -1.67
C HIS A 176 -15.29 -0.48 -0.22
N LEU A 177 -15.82 -1.70 -0.04
CA LEU A 177 -15.93 -2.30 1.28
C LEU A 177 -14.58 -2.82 1.80
N CYS A 178 -13.59 -3.08 0.94
CA CYS A 178 -12.33 -3.66 1.36
C CYS A 178 -11.38 -2.64 2.01
N GLY A 179 -11.57 -1.36 1.79
CA GLY A 179 -10.67 -0.32 2.27
C GLY A 179 -10.73 0.91 1.39
N ASN A 180 -9.62 1.66 1.35
CA ASN A 180 -9.51 2.88 0.57
C ASN A 180 -8.40 2.76 -0.49
N GLY A 181 -8.43 1.70 -1.30
CA GLY A 181 -7.46 1.49 -2.40
C GLY A 181 -6.01 1.59 -1.94
N CYS A 182 -5.29 2.57 -2.49
CA CYS A 182 -3.89 2.87 -2.17
C CYS A 182 -3.67 3.43 -0.76
N TYR A 183 -4.71 3.82 -0.04
CA TYR A 183 -4.65 4.26 1.36
C TYR A 183 -4.96 3.12 2.35
N GLY A 184 -4.77 1.89 1.88
CA GLY A 184 -4.84 0.66 2.64
C GLY A 184 -6.23 0.06 2.81
N GLY A 185 -6.23 -1.24 3.12
CA GLY A 185 -7.42 -2.08 3.18
C GLY A 185 -7.25 -3.32 4.04
N TYR A 186 -8.32 -4.11 4.08
CA TYR A 186 -8.51 -5.25 4.97
C TYR A 186 -8.49 -6.55 4.15
N PRO A 187 -7.42 -7.36 4.25
CA PRO A 187 -7.31 -8.62 3.51
C PRO A 187 -8.54 -9.54 3.66
N ILE A 188 -9.13 -9.61 4.87
CA ILE A 188 -10.31 -10.44 5.13
C ILE A 188 -11.54 -10.01 4.31
N ARG A 189 -11.66 -8.72 3.99
CA ARG A 189 -12.75 -8.22 3.15
C ARG A 189 -12.49 -8.51 1.68
N ALA A 190 -11.24 -8.60 1.25
CA ALA A 190 -10.89 -9.06 -0.09
C ALA A 190 -11.35 -10.51 -0.34
N TRP A 191 -11.08 -11.43 0.59
CA TRP A 191 -11.59 -12.81 0.50
C TRP A 191 -13.13 -12.88 0.47
N LYS A 192 -13.83 -12.02 1.22
CA LYS A 192 -15.29 -11.90 1.13
C LYS A 192 -15.74 -11.40 -0.25
N ARG A 193 -14.99 -10.48 -0.86
CA ARG A 193 -15.24 -9.98 -2.23
C ARG A 193 -15.05 -11.10 -3.25
N PHE A 194 -14.00 -11.91 -3.13
CA PHE A 194 -13.75 -13.04 -4.05
C PHE A 194 -14.90 -14.06 -4.03
N LYS A 195 -15.47 -14.34 -2.86
CA LYS A 195 -16.64 -15.23 -2.77
C LYS A 195 -17.89 -14.61 -3.40
N LYS A 196 -18.20 -13.36 -3.07
CA LYS A 196 -19.47 -12.73 -3.46
C LYS A 196 -19.48 -12.27 -4.92
N HIS A 197 -18.34 -11.89 -5.47
CA HIS A 197 -18.27 -11.23 -6.78
C HIS A 197 -17.10 -11.69 -7.66
N GLY A 198 -16.16 -12.47 -7.12
CA GLY A 198 -14.98 -12.90 -7.85
C GLY A 198 -13.98 -11.77 -8.15
N LEU A 199 -13.01 -12.10 -8.99
CA LEU A 199 -12.09 -11.18 -9.67
C LEU A 199 -11.88 -11.64 -11.11
N VAL A 200 -11.71 -10.69 -12.02
CA VAL A 200 -11.20 -10.97 -13.37
C VAL A 200 -9.70 -11.29 -13.36
N THR A 201 -9.19 -11.83 -14.45
CA THR A 201 -7.75 -11.96 -14.72
C THR A 201 -7.10 -10.58 -14.88
N GLY A 202 -5.82 -10.49 -14.55
CA GLY A 202 -5.08 -9.23 -14.68
C GLY A 202 -3.63 -9.35 -14.23
N GLY A 203 -2.72 -9.20 -15.19
CA GLY A 203 -1.28 -9.22 -15.00
C GLY A 203 -0.71 -7.92 -14.44
N ASP A 204 0.59 -7.75 -14.63
CA ASP A 204 1.34 -6.61 -14.08
C ASP A 204 1.20 -5.37 -14.96
N TYR A 205 1.77 -4.26 -14.50
CA TYR A 205 1.72 -2.98 -15.20
C TYR A 205 2.21 -3.09 -16.65
N LYS A 206 1.37 -2.64 -17.60
CA LYS A 206 1.62 -2.69 -19.05
C LYS A 206 1.91 -4.11 -19.60
N SER A 207 1.49 -5.16 -18.91
CA SER A 207 1.65 -6.53 -19.42
C SER A 207 0.64 -6.91 -20.50
N GLU A 208 -0.49 -6.21 -20.56
CA GLU A 208 -1.67 -6.56 -21.39
C GLU A 208 -2.27 -7.95 -21.08
N GLU A 209 -1.73 -8.66 -20.07
CA GLU A 209 -2.19 -9.99 -19.67
C GLU A 209 -3.53 -9.93 -18.93
N GLY A 210 -4.53 -10.62 -19.47
CA GLY A 210 -5.85 -10.76 -18.85
C GLY A 210 -6.72 -9.51 -18.94
N CYS A 211 -7.88 -9.54 -18.31
CA CYS A 211 -8.92 -8.52 -18.48
C CYS A 211 -8.51 -7.13 -17.95
N GLU A 212 -8.11 -7.04 -16.68
CA GLU A 212 -7.73 -5.77 -16.03
C GLU A 212 -6.29 -5.85 -15.46
N PRO A 213 -5.23 -5.70 -16.30
CA PRO A 213 -3.85 -5.59 -15.83
C PRO A 213 -3.66 -4.40 -14.88
N TYR A 214 -2.71 -4.50 -13.95
CA TYR A 214 -2.50 -3.45 -12.94
C TYR A 214 -2.14 -2.09 -13.58
N ARG A 215 -2.76 -1.00 -13.12
CA ARG A 215 -2.51 0.34 -13.71
C ARG A 215 -1.51 1.19 -12.93
N VAL A 216 -1.18 0.77 -11.71
CA VAL A 216 -0.18 1.47 -10.90
C VAL A 216 1.22 1.11 -11.41
N PRO A 217 2.03 2.10 -11.80
CA PRO A 217 3.38 1.83 -12.27
C PRO A 217 4.28 1.32 -11.12
N PRO A 218 5.15 0.34 -11.39
CA PRO A 218 6.15 -0.10 -10.43
C PRO A 218 7.09 1.05 -10.11
N CYS A 219 7.74 0.98 -8.96
CA CYS A 219 8.68 2.03 -8.60
C CYS A 219 9.99 1.93 -9.38
N PRO A 220 10.58 3.06 -9.81
CA PRO A 220 11.87 3.07 -10.45
C PRO A 220 12.98 2.61 -9.49
N TYR A 221 13.91 1.86 -10.07
CA TYR A 221 15.16 1.51 -9.44
C TYR A 221 16.24 2.52 -9.84
N ASP A 222 17.15 2.86 -8.94
CA ASP A 222 18.34 3.64 -9.29
C ASP A 222 19.39 2.78 -10.01
N GLU A 223 20.48 3.40 -10.48
CA GLU A 223 21.60 2.70 -11.16
C GLU A 223 22.27 1.64 -10.28
N ARG A 224 22.03 1.67 -8.96
CA ARG A 224 22.54 0.71 -7.98
C ARG A 224 21.51 -0.40 -7.68
N GLY A 225 20.37 -0.40 -8.36
CA GLY A 225 19.30 -1.38 -8.17
C GLY A 225 18.46 -1.16 -6.91
N ASN A 226 18.54 0.00 -6.27
CA ASN A 226 17.70 0.30 -5.10
C ASN A 226 16.34 0.84 -5.55
N ASN A 227 15.27 0.36 -4.93
CA ASN A 227 13.95 0.93 -5.16
C ASN A 227 13.89 2.33 -4.53
N THR A 228 13.60 3.35 -5.32
CA THR A 228 13.60 4.73 -4.83
C THR A 228 12.21 5.34 -4.77
N CYS A 229 11.32 4.90 -5.64
CA CYS A 229 10.09 5.62 -6.00
C CYS A 229 10.31 7.14 -6.16
N ALA A 230 11.54 7.58 -6.45
CA ALA A 230 11.94 8.97 -6.35
C ALA A 230 11.25 9.75 -7.47
N GLY A 231 10.67 10.90 -7.13
CA GLY A 231 9.91 11.71 -8.07
C GLY A 231 8.55 11.10 -8.49
N GLN A 232 8.20 9.91 -8.02
CA GLN A 232 6.89 9.31 -8.26
C GLN A 232 5.94 9.66 -7.11
N PRO A 233 4.91 10.49 -7.32
CA PRO A 233 3.92 10.76 -6.29
C PRO A 233 3.19 9.47 -5.92
N MET A 234 2.53 9.48 -4.77
CA MET A 234 1.65 8.39 -4.40
C MET A 234 0.52 8.27 -5.40
N GLU A 235 0.22 7.03 -5.78
CA GLU A 235 -0.90 6.76 -6.68
C GLU A 235 -2.21 7.22 -6.04
N LEU A 236 -2.94 8.04 -6.78
CA LEU A 236 -4.27 8.47 -6.38
C LEU A 236 -5.27 7.36 -6.70
N ASN A 237 -6.27 7.18 -5.83
CA ASN A 237 -7.35 6.27 -6.15
C ASN A 237 -8.08 6.73 -7.41
N HIS A 238 -8.15 5.85 -8.40
CA HIS A 238 -8.94 6.08 -9.62
C HIS A 238 -10.21 5.24 -9.65
N ARG A 239 -11.10 5.63 -10.56
CA ARG A 239 -12.39 5.00 -10.75
C ARG A 239 -12.23 3.59 -11.32
N CYS A 240 -12.90 2.63 -10.68
CA CYS A 240 -13.13 1.28 -11.20
C CYS A 240 -13.74 1.32 -12.62
N LYS A 241 -13.11 0.63 -13.59
CA LYS A 241 -13.50 0.68 -15.00
C LYS A 241 -14.55 -0.37 -15.39
N ARG A 242 -14.66 -1.48 -14.64
CA ARG A 242 -15.65 -2.57 -14.86
C ARG A 242 -15.71 -3.03 -16.32
N LYS A 243 -14.56 -3.16 -16.96
CA LYS A 243 -14.40 -3.61 -18.35
C LYS A 243 -12.98 -4.08 -18.58
N CYS A 244 -12.79 -5.01 -19.51
CA CYS A 244 -11.45 -5.41 -19.91
C CYS A 244 -10.76 -4.31 -20.72
N TYR A 245 -9.47 -4.12 -20.46
CA TYR A 245 -8.60 -3.18 -21.17
C TYR A 245 -7.16 -3.70 -21.35
N GLY A 246 -6.83 -4.89 -20.81
CA GLY A 246 -5.66 -5.64 -21.23
C GLY A 246 -6.00 -6.44 -22.48
N ASP A 247 -6.41 -7.68 -22.29
CA ASP A 247 -6.99 -8.53 -23.32
C ASP A 247 -8.44 -8.09 -23.60
N GLN A 248 -8.69 -7.59 -24.80
CA GLN A 248 -9.98 -7.06 -25.22
C GLN A 248 -10.93 -8.13 -25.79
N ASP A 249 -10.44 -9.34 -26.04
CA ASP A 249 -11.26 -10.46 -26.50
C ASP A 249 -12.03 -11.10 -25.33
N LEU A 250 -11.62 -10.82 -24.09
CA LEU A 250 -12.29 -11.28 -22.88
C LEU A 250 -13.57 -10.49 -22.57
N ASN A 251 -14.60 -11.21 -22.15
CA ASN A 251 -15.80 -10.61 -21.58
C ASN A 251 -15.61 -10.36 -20.07
N PHE A 252 -15.74 -9.10 -19.64
CA PHE A 252 -15.56 -8.70 -18.24
C PHE A 252 -16.39 -9.53 -17.26
N ASN A 253 -17.65 -9.83 -17.57
CA ASN A 253 -18.53 -10.55 -16.64
C ASN A 253 -18.24 -12.06 -16.59
N GLU A 254 -17.75 -12.64 -17.69
CA GLU A 254 -17.47 -14.08 -17.81
C GLU A 254 -16.06 -14.43 -17.33
N ASP A 255 -15.15 -13.45 -17.28
CA ASP A 255 -13.79 -13.65 -16.81
C ASP A 255 -13.65 -13.70 -15.27
N HIS A 256 -14.70 -13.36 -14.52
CA HIS A 256 -14.67 -13.46 -13.05
C HIS A 256 -14.42 -14.90 -12.59
N ARG A 257 -13.47 -15.04 -11.66
CA ARG A 257 -13.18 -16.27 -10.91
C ARG A 257 -13.59 -16.10 -9.46
N TYR A 258 -14.26 -17.11 -8.91
CA TYR A 258 -14.90 -17.04 -7.60
C TYR A 258 -14.23 -17.98 -6.61
N SER A 259 -14.15 -17.55 -5.34
CA SER A 259 -13.83 -18.44 -4.23
C SER A 259 -15.12 -19.07 -3.71
N ILE A 260 -15.10 -20.35 -3.36
CA ILE A 260 -16.33 -21.08 -2.99
C ILE A 260 -16.61 -21.00 -1.49
N ILE A 261 -15.57 -20.86 -0.68
CA ILE A 261 -15.70 -20.58 0.75
C ILE A 261 -15.03 -19.26 1.12
N TYR A 262 -15.31 -18.78 2.33
CA TYR A 262 -14.66 -17.59 2.90
C TYR A 262 -13.16 -17.81 3.19
N PHE A 263 -12.68 -19.03 2.93
CA PHE A 263 -11.37 -19.54 3.29
C PHE A 263 -10.57 -20.01 2.10
N TYR A 264 -9.32 -20.26 2.43
CA TYR A 264 -8.31 -21.11 1.82
C TYR A 264 -8.74 -22.51 1.27
N SER A 265 -9.96 -22.74 0.80
CA SER A 265 -10.26 -23.93 -0.01
C SER A 265 -11.08 -23.52 -1.23
N LEU A 266 -10.82 -24.19 -2.33
CA LEU A 266 -11.49 -24.00 -3.61
C LEU A 266 -12.10 -25.34 -3.99
N SER A 267 -13.24 -25.34 -4.69
CA SER A 267 -13.70 -26.59 -5.29
C SER A 267 -12.78 -26.95 -6.45
N LYS A 268 -12.72 -28.25 -6.76
CA LYS A 268 -12.36 -28.69 -8.09
C LYS A 268 -13.31 -28.03 -9.09
N ALA A 269 -12.77 -27.57 -10.22
CA ALA A 269 -13.59 -27.32 -11.39
C ALA A 269 -14.19 -28.66 -11.82
N GLU A 270 -15.52 -28.70 -11.97
CA GLU A 270 -16.23 -29.76 -12.69
C GLU A 270 -16.16 -29.48 -14.20
#